data_AF-A0A6I1NSM0-F1
#
_entry.id   AF-A0A6I1NSM0-F1
#
_cell.length_a   1.000
_cell.length_b   1.000
_cell.length_c   1.000
_cell.angle_alpha   90.00
_cell.angle_beta   90.00
_cell.angle_gamma   90.00
#
_symmetry.space_group_name_H-M   'P 1'
#
loop_
_entity.id
_entity.type
_entity.pdbx_description
1 polymer ?
#
loop_
_entity_poly.entity_id
_entity_poly.type
_entity_poly.pdbx_seq_one_letter_code
_entity_poly.pdbx_strand_id
1 'polypeptide(L)' 'EADRFDLILVADVLYDRENLPLLDAFLSRGREALVADSRVRDFRHPLYERIEMLEAMTLPDLAEPEEFRHVSLYHARRG' A
#
# COMPACT_ATOMS: atom_id res chain seq x y z
N GLU A 1 24.13 5.32 -0.95
CA GLU A 1 23.51 4.57 0.17
C GLU A 1 22.82 5.41 1.26
N ALA A 2 23.43 6.46 1.82
CA ALA A 2 22.96 7.06 3.08
C ALA A 2 21.55 7.69 3.06
N ASP A 3 21.00 8.05 1.89
CA ASP A 3 19.67 8.67 1.76
C ASP A 3 18.52 7.67 1.53
N ARG A 4 18.78 6.36 1.74
CA ARG A 4 17.76 5.32 1.54
C ARG A 4 17.12 4.93 2.85
N PHE A 5 15.80 4.80 2.83
CA PHE A 5 15.02 4.30 3.95
C PHE A 5 15.12 2.77 4.01
N ASP A 6 15.15 2.20 5.22
CA ASP A 6 15.06 0.75 5.36
C ASP A 6 13.64 0.26 5.00
N LEU A 7 12.61 0.98 5.42
CA LEU A 7 11.22 0.67 5.18
C LEU A 7 10.42 1.94 4.88
N ILE A 8 9.59 1.88 3.84
CA ILE A 8 8.58 2.89 3.53
C ILE A 8 7.20 2.32 3.83
N LEU A 9 6.40 3.06 4.60
CA LEU A 9 5.01 2.73 4.88
C LEU A 9 4.10 3.64 4.05
N VAL A 10 3.10 3.05 3.40
CA VAL A 10 2.16 3.74 2.50
C VAL A 10 0.76 3.31 2.89
N ALA A 11 -0.15 4.26 3.09
CA ALA A 11 -1.54 3.98 3.48
C ALA A 11 -2.51 4.85 2.68
N ASP A 12 -3.56 4.22 2.11
CA ASP A 12 -4.63 4.87 1.34
C ASP A 12 -4.09 5.83 0.25
N VAL A 13 -3.14 5.36 -0.55
CA VAL A 13 -2.54 6.13 -1.66
C VAL A 13 -3.04 5.67 -3.02
N LEU A 14 -3.50 4.42 -3.14
CA LEU A 14 -3.87 3.84 -4.43
C LEU A 14 -5.36 4.03 -4.76
N TYR A 15 -6.05 4.95 -4.07
CA TYR A 15 -7.40 5.39 -4.45
C TYR A 15 -7.45 6.04 -5.84
N ASP A 16 -6.34 6.63 -6.27
CA ASP A 16 -6.14 7.17 -7.62
C ASP A 16 -5.19 6.25 -8.40
N ARG A 17 -5.60 5.84 -9.59
CA ARG A 17 -4.78 4.99 -10.47
C ARG A 17 -3.52 5.72 -10.96
N GLU A 18 -3.55 7.04 -11.01
CA GLU A 18 -2.39 7.85 -11.36
C GLU A 18 -1.26 7.76 -10.31
N ASN A 19 -1.55 7.21 -9.11
CA ASN A 19 -0.56 6.97 -8.08
C ASN A 19 0.18 5.63 -8.22
N LEU A 20 -0.20 4.76 -9.17
CA LEU A 20 0.49 3.49 -9.40
C LEU A 20 2.01 3.64 -9.66
N PRO A 21 2.50 4.66 -10.40
CA PRO A 21 3.94 4.88 -10.57
C PRO A 21 4.71 5.17 -9.26
N LEU A 22 4.02 5.53 -8.17
CA LEU A 22 4.67 5.73 -6.87
C LEU A 22 5.22 4.43 -6.29
N LEU A 23 4.66 3.27 -6.66
CA LEU A 23 5.11 1.96 -6.20
C LEU A 23 6.58 1.71 -6.56
N ASP A 24 6.96 2.00 -7.81
CA ASP A 24 8.35 1.91 -8.25
C ASP A 24 9.22 2.99 -7.57
N ALA A 25 8.66 4.19 -7.37
CA ALA A 25 9.36 5.28 -6.70
C ALA A 25 9.71 4.94 -5.24
N PHE A 26 8.83 4.23 -4.51
CA PHE A 26 9.10 3.75 -3.16
C PHE A 26 10.32 2.82 -3.13
N LEU A 27 10.39 1.85 -4.04
CA LEU A 27 11.53 0.92 -4.13
C LEU A 27 12.82 1.60 -4.63
N SER A 28 12.71 2.75 -5.31
CA SER A 28 13.87 3.58 -5.67
C SER A 28 14.49 4.29 -4.45
N ARG A 29 13.70 4.55 -3.40
CA ARG A 29 14.09 5.29 -2.18
C ARG A 29 14.23 4.40 -0.93
N GLY A 30 13.58 3.24 -0.92
CA GLY A 30 13.56 2.30 0.19
C GLY A 30 14.24 0.96 -0.14
N ARG A 31 14.59 0.18 0.89
CA ARG A 31 14.92 -1.25 0.74
C ARG A 31 13.65 -2.09 0.68
N GLU A 32 12.65 -1.70 1.46
CA GLU A 32 11.35 -2.34 1.57
C GLU A 32 10.22 -1.31 1.51
N ALA A 33 9.05 -1.76 1.05
CA ALA A 33 7.83 -0.97 1.07
C ALA A 33 6.64 -1.83 1.52
N LEU A 34 5.87 -1.31 2.47
CA LEU A 34 4.57 -1.86 2.87
C LEU A 34 3.47 -0.88 2.45
N VAL A 35 2.50 -1.39 1.70
CA VAL A 35 1.36 -0.62 1.18
C VAL A 35 0.08 -1.19 1.75
N ALA A 36 -0.68 -0.38 2.45
CA ALA A 36 -2.00 -0.70 2.98
C ALA A 36 -3.06 0.09 2.19
N ASP A 37 -3.96 -0.60 1.48
CA ASP A 37 -4.99 0.06 0.67
C ASP A 37 -6.29 -0.75 0.66
N SER A 38 -7.43 -0.05 0.71
CA SER A 38 -8.76 -0.68 0.72
C SER A 38 -9.52 -0.53 -0.61
N ARG A 39 -9.02 0.26 -1.55
CA ARG A 39 -9.75 0.60 -2.79
C ARG A 39 -9.31 -0.23 -3.97
N VAL A 40 -8.06 -0.71 -3.98
CA VAL A 40 -7.57 -1.53 -5.09
C VAL A 40 -7.96 -3.00 -4.91
N ARG A 41 -8.93 -3.46 -5.70
CA ARG A 41 -9.39 -4.86 -5.67
C ARG A 41 -8.55 -5.82 -6.53
N ASP A 42 -8.14 -5.40 -7.73
CA ASP A 42 -7.30 -6.20 -8.64
C ASP A 42 -5.90 -5.59 -8.73
N PHE A 43 -5.23 -5.53 -7.59
CA PHE A 43 -3.85 -5.04 -7.52
C PHE A 43 -2.91 -6.10 -8.08
N ARG A 44 -2.17 -5.74 -9.15
CA ARG A 44 -1.12 -6.57 -9.72
C ARG A 44 0.10 -5.71 -9.99
N HIS A 45 1.18 -6.01 -9.30
CA HIS A 45 2.48 -5.40 -9.55
C HIS A 45 3.55 -6.49 -9.41
N PRO A 46 4.51 -6.62 -10.34
CA PRO A 46 5.47 -7.73 -10.35
C PRO A 46 6.39 -7.77 -9.12
N LEU A 47 6.56 -6.63 -8.45
CA LEU A 47 7.43 -6.49 -7.27
C LEU A 47 6.71 -6.56 -5.93
N TYR A 48 5.37 -6.47 -5.91
CA TYR A 48 4.59 -6.45 -4.69
C TYR A 48 3.73 -7.70 -4.58
N GLU A 49 3.78 -8.34 -3.42
CA GLU A 49 2.91 -9.46 -3.06
C GLU A 49 1.94 -9.05 -1.96
N ARG A 50 0.70 -9.55 -2.01
CA ARG A 50 -0.25 -9.35 -0.92
C ARG A 50 0.10 -10.34 0.20
N ILE A 51 0.44 -9.82 1.37
CA ILE A 51 0.81 -10.63 2.54
C ILE A 51 -0.35 -10.81 3.51
N GLU A 52 -1.30 -9.87 3.55
CA GLU A 52 -2.44 -9.94 4.47
C GLU A 52 -3.64 -9.14 3.97
N MET A 53 -4.81 -9.41 4.55
CA MET A 53 -6.01 -8.58 4.43
C MET A 53 -6.62 -8.44 5.83
N LEU A 54 -6.87 -7.21 6.23
CA LEU A 54 -7.30 -6.85 7.57
C LEU A 54 -8.59 -6.04 7.51
N GLU A 55 -9.42 -6.16 8.54
CA GLU A 55 -10.54 -5.26 8.73
C GLU A 55 -10.11 -4.03 9.54
N ALA A 56 -10.43 -2.84 9.04
CA ALA A 56 -10.16 -1.57 9.68
C ALA A 56 -11.38 -0.64 9.58
N MET A 57 -11.42 0.39 10.42
CA MET A 57 -12.45 1.43 10.33
C MET A 57 -11.85 2.80 10.63
N THR A 58 -12.37 3.82 9.96
CA THR A 58 -12.07 5.22 10.27
C THR A 58 -12.78 5.63 11.56
N LEU A 59 -12.08 6.38 12.42
CA LEU A 59 -12.65 6.96 13.64
C LEU A 59 -12.53 8.50 13.60
N PRO A 60 -13.63 9.25 13.86
CA PRO A 60 -14.99 8.77 14.15
C PRO A 60 -15.63 8.09 12.92
N ASP A 61 -16.67 7.28 13.14
CA ASP A 61 -17.36 6.56 12.06
C ASP A 61 -17.93 7.56 11.03
N LEU A 62 -17.43 7.48 9.79
CA LEU A 62 -17.84 8.34 8.67
C LEU A 62 -18.90 7.69 7.79
N ALA A 63 -19.46 6.54 8.18
CA ALA A 63 -20.40 5.73 7.40
C ALA A 63 -19.84 5.33 6.02
N GLU A 64 -18.54 5.03 5.96
CA GLU A 64 -17.89 4.53 4.75
C GLU A 64 -18.47 3.16 4.34
N PRO A 65 -18.57 2.89 3.02
CA PRO A 65 -18.93 1.56 2.51
C PRO A 65 -18.11 0.45 3.18
N GLU A 66 -18.77 -0.67 3.52
CA GLU A 66 -18.15 -1.83 4.18
C GLU A 66 -16.96 -2.41 3.39
N GLU A 67 -16.99 -2.27 2.07
CA GLU A 67 -15.87 -2.63 1.19
C GLU A 67 -14.56 -1.90 1.53
N PHE A 68 -14.63 -0.66 2.02
CA PHE A 68 -13.44 0.11 2.42
C PHE A 68 -12.89 -0.30 3.78
N ARG A 69 -13.60 -1.16 4.51
CA ARG A 69 -13.11 -1.76 5.76
C ARG A 69 -12.09 -2.85 5.50
N HIS A 70 -12.06 -3.42 4.30
CA HIS A 70 -11.12 -4.48 3.94
C HIS A 70 -9.84 -3.88 3.38
N VAL A 71 -8.80 -3.80 4.20
CA VAL A 71 -7.49 -3.24 3.84
C VAL A 71 -6.57 -4.39 3.41
N SER A 72 -6.09 -4.36 2.17
CA SER A 72 -5.05 -5.28 1.71
C SER A 72 -3.67 -4.72 2.05
N LEU A 73 -2.81 -5.58 2.60
CA LEU A 73 -1.41 -5.26 2.89
C LEU A 73 -0.50 -5.92 1.85
N TYR A 74 0.27 -5.10 1.15
CA TYR A 74 1.23 -5.53 0.15
C TYR A 74 2.66 -5.24 0.62
N HIS A 75 3.56 -6.18 0.38
CA HIS A 75 4.97 -6.04 0.68
C HIS A 75 5.80 -6.16 -0.59
N ALA A 76 6.83 -5.34 -0.68
CA ALA A 76 7.87 -5.47 -1.67
C ALA A 76 9.22 -5.30 -1.00
N ARG A 77 10.18 -6.11 -1.45
CA ARG A 77 11.57 -6.05 -1.02
C ARG A 77 12.48 -6.04 -2.22
N ARG A 78 13.41 -5.09 -2.24
CA ARG A 78 14.42 -5.02 -3.31
C ARG A 78 15.42 -6.18 -3.13
N GLY A 79 15.62 -6.95 -4.20
CA GLY A 79 16.69 -7.95 -4.31
C GLY A 79 18.09 -7.34 -4.28
#